data_AF-A0A9P7JF82-F1
#
_entry.id   AF-A0A9P7JF82-F1
#
_cell.length_a   1.000
_cell.length_b   1.000
_cell.length_c   1.000
_cell.angle_alpha   90.00
_cell.angle_beta   90.00
_cell.angle_gamma   90.00
#
_symmetry.space_group_name_H-M   'P 1'
#
loop_
_entity.id
_entity.type
_entity.pdbx_description
1 polymer ?
#
loop_
_entity_poly.entity_id
_entity_poly.type
_entity_poly.pdbx_seq_one_letter_code
_entity_poly.pdbx_strand_id
1 'polypeptide(L)'
;MSVFKTLVSLALLVSTRLALVQAAVYVTNPVQSTVCNGGQSCQVEWVDDGQSPLLSDIGECTVGLYNGEMLLVQSLSSVNVADTHSFSFTVRVFHFIFIASLITEHNCTA
;
A
#
# COMPACT_ATOMS: atom_id res chain seq x y z
N MET A 1 38.57 32.69 -6.32
CA MET A 1 37.30 32.27 -6.96
C MET A 1 37.13 30.76 -7.14
N SER A 2 38.18 29.93 -7.04
CA SER A 2 38.08 28.47 -7.18
C SER A 2 37.58 27.75 -5.90
N VAL A 3 38.10 28.15 -4.74
CA VAL A 3 37.77 27.54 -3.42
C VAL A 3 36.29 27.65 -3.05
N PHE A 4 35.65 28.77 -3.40
CA PHE A 4 34.23 29.01 -3.13
C PHE A 4 33.32 28.09 -3.95
N LYS A 5 33.73 27.74 -5.18
CA LYS A 5 32.99 26.80 -6.05
C LYS A 5 33.05 25.37 -5.50
N THR A 6 34.23 24.94 -5.04
CA THR A 6 34.41 23.62 -4.42
C THR A 6 33.65 23.46 -3.11
N LEU A 7 33.55 24.51 -2.30
CA LEU A 7 32.78 24.48 -1.04
C LEU A 7 31.27 24.39 -1.29
N VAL A 8 30.76 25.12 -2.29
CA VAL A 8 29.34 25.04 -2.70
C VAL A 8 29.00 23.68 -3.30
N SER A 9 29.88 23.11 -4.13
CA SER A 9 29.70 21.74 -4.67
C SER A 9 29.71 20.66 -3.59
N LEU A 10 30.59 20.78 -2.58
CA LEU A 10 30.67 19.80 -1.49
C LEU A 10 29.45 19.90 -0.54
N ALA A 11 28.92 21.10 -0.31
CA ALA A 11 27.70 21.31 0.47
C ALA A 11 26.44 20.75 -0.21
N LEU A 12 26.34 20.79 -1.55
CA LEU A 12 25.21 20.20 -2.26
C LEU A 12 25.22 18.66 -2.19
N LEU A 13 26.39 18.02 -2.22
CA LEU A 13 26.54 16.56 -2.17
C LEU A 13 26.17 15.92 -0.82
N VAL A 14 26.27 16.68 0.29
CA VAL A 14 25.89 16.20 1.63
C VAL A 14 24.38 16.27 1.86
N SER A 15 23.65 17.07 1.08
CA SER A 15 22.25 17.42 1.36
C SER A 15 21.22 16.44 0.77
N THR A 16 21.60 15.50 -0.09
CA THR A 16 20.64 14.59 -0.74
C THR A 16 20.61 13.21 -0.08
N ARG A 17 20.10 13.15 1.15
CA ARG A 17 19.60 11.90 1.75
C ARG A 17 18.13 11.74 1.35
N LEU A 18 17.85 11.52 0.06
CA LEU A 18 16.52 11.07 -0.38
C LEU A 18 16.42 9.59 0.00
N ALA A 19 15.86 9.30 1.18
CA ALA A 19 15.50 7.94 1.53
C ALA A 19 14.25 7.57 0.73
N LEU A 20 14.43 6.76 -0.32
CA LEU A 20 13.30 6.07 -0.95
C LEU A 20 12.84 5.00 0.03
N VAL A 21 11.86 5.36 0.85
CA VAL A 21 11.22 4.44 1.80
C VAL A 21 10.00 3.85 1.11
N GLN A 22 9.93 2.52 1.06
CA GLN A 22 8.78 1.80 0.52
C GLN A 22 7.89 1.36 1.68
N ALA A 23 6.73 1.99 1.80
CA ALA A 23 5.68 1.58 2.71
C ALA A 23 4.98 0.32 2.18
N ALA A 24 4.76 -0.66 3.05
CA ALA A 24 4.01 -1.86 2.72
C ALA A 24 3.00 -2.17 3.82
N VAL A 25 1.80 -2.57 3.41
CA VAL A 25 0.77 -3.08 4.32
C VAL A 25 0.88 -4.60 4.37
N TYR A 26 1.10 -5.17 5.55
CA TYR A 26 1.22 -6.62 5.71
C TYR A 26 -0.15 -7.27 5.89
N VAL A 27 -0.77 -7.66 4.77
CA VAL A 27 -2.08 -8.33 4.75
C VAL A 27 -1.96 -9.75 5.30
N THR A 28 -2.77 -10.07 6.30
CA THR A 28 -2.85 -11.40 6.93
C THR A 28 -4.10 -12.17 6.53
N ASN A 29 -5.13 -11.47 6.04
CA ASN A 29 -6.32 -12.05 5.44
C ASN A 29 -6.81 -11.11 4.33
N PRO A 30 -7.22 -11.60 3.14
CA PRO A 30 -7.27 -12.99 2.72
C PRO A 30 -5.89 -13.62 2.45
N VAL A 31 -5.76 -14.93 2.73
CA VAL A 31 -4.60 -15.75 2.36
C VAL A 31 -4.87 -16.49 1.05
N GLN A 32 -3.88 -17.22 0.52
CA GLN A 32 -4.01 -17.93 -0.77
C GLN A 32 -5.19 -18.90 -0.84
N SER A 33 -5.60 -19.51 0.28
CA SER A 33 -6.75 -20.42 0.34
C SER A 33 -8.08 -19.73 0.63
N THR A 34 -8.10 -18.42 0.88
CA THR A 34 -9.33 -17.68 1.18
C THR A 34 -10.12 -17.47 -0.11
N VAL A 35 -11.42 -17.79 -0.06
CA VAL A 35 -12.33 -17.58 -1.19
C VAL A 35 -13.42 -16.62 -0.77
N CYS A 36 -13.53 -15.49 -1.48
CA CYS A 36 -14.60 -14.53 -1.32
C CYS A 36 -15.59 -14.65 -2.49
N ASN A 37 -16.87 -14.88 -2.19
CA ASN A 37 -17.88 -15.08 -3.23
C ASN A 37 -18.55 -13.76 -3.65
N GLY A 38 -18.91 -13.67 -4.93
CA GLY A 38 -19.68 -12.56 -5.47
C GLY A 38 -21.00 -12.33 -4.73
N GLY A 39 -21.34 -11.07 -4.52
CA GLY A 39 -22.52 -10.64 -3.76
C GLY A 39 -22.37 -10.77 -2.24
N GLN A 40 -21.27 -11.32 -1.73
CA GLN A 40 -21.02 -11.47 -0.30
C GLN A 40 -19.99 -10.45 0.21
N SER A 41 -20.03 -10.18 1.51
CA SER A 41 -19.01 -9.40 2.19
C SER A 41 -17.72 -10.23 2.30
N CYS A 42 -16.61 -9.62 1.93
CA CYS A 42 -15.26 -10.13 2.07
C CYS A 42 -14.51 -9.20 3.02
N GLN A 43 -13.77 -9.76 3.97
CA GLN A 43 -12.97 -9.01 4.93
C GLN A 43 -11.50 -9.04 4.51
N VAL A 44 -10.82 -7.92 4.69
CA VAL A 44 -9.36 -7.79 4.58
C VAL A 44 -8.84 -7.37 5.94
N GLU A 45 -7.76 -7.98 6.39
CA GLU A 45 -7.08 -7.69 7.65
C GLU A 45 -5.57 -7.59 7.41
N TRP A 46 -4.92 -6.69 8.15
CA TRP A 46 -3.49 -6.48 8.09
C TRP A 46 -2.93 -6.13 9.47
N VAL A 47 -1.62 -6.28 9.58
CA VAL A 47 -0.87 -5.90 10.78
C VAL A 47 0.26 -4.95 10.42
N ASP A 48 0.72 -4.21 11.41
CA ASP A 48 2.01 -3.53 11.33
C ASP A 48 3.10 -4.56 11.64
N ASP A 49 4.09 -4.69 10.76
CA ASP A 49 5.20 -5.63 10.92
C ASP A 49 6.38 -5.04 11.71
N GLY A 50 6.24 -3.79 12.16
CA GLY A 50 7.24 -3.03 12.92
C GLY A 50 8.41 -2.55 12.07
N GLN A 51 8.37 -2.71 10.75
CA GLN A 51 9.38 -2.18 9.84
C GLN A 51 9.01 -0.77 9.40
N SER A 52 9.96 0.16 9.50
CA SER A 52 9.73 1.53 9.02
C SER A 52 9.58 1.55 7.50
N PRO A 53 8.58 2.29 6.95
CA PRO A 53 7.66 3.18 7.66
C PRO A 53 6.52 2.38 8.32
N LEU A 54 6.16 2.76 9.55
CA LEU A 54 5.06 2.13 10.29
C LEU A 54 3.73 2.48 9.62
N LEU A 55 2.67 1.71 9.88
CA LEU A 55 1.33 2.03 9.34
C LEU A 55 0.86 3.43 9.73
N SER A 56 1.26 3.91 10.91
CA SER A 56 1.01 5.27 11.39
C SER A 56 1.57 6.37 10.49
N ASP A 57 2.63 6.05 9.73
CA ASP A 57 3.31 6.97 8.82
C ASP A 57 2.79 6.86 7.38
N ILE A 58 1.84 5.94 7.09
CA ILE A 58 1.33 5.68 5.73
C ILE A 58 0.04 6.47 5.43
N GLY A 59 -0.90 6.53 6.38
CA GLY A 59 -2.14 7.29 6.24
C GLY A 59 -3.22 6.65 5.33
N GLU A 60 -3.94 7.49 4.57
CA GLU A 60 -5.03 7.06 3.69
C GLU A 60 -4.51 6.42 2.40
N CYS A 61 -5.01 5.22 2.09
CA CYS A 61 -4.65 4.45 0.91
C CYS A 61 -5.87 4.19 0.01
N THR A 62 -5.66 4.32 -1.30
CA THR A 62 -6.63 3.84 -2.29
C THR A 62 -6.59 2.32 -2.40
N VAL A 63 -7.76 1.70 -2.53
CA VAL A 63 -7.86 0.24 -2.56
C VAL A 63 -8.53 -0.22 -3.86
N GLY A 64 -7.90 -1.18 -4.53
CA GLY A 64 -8.38 -1.80 -5.76
C GLY A 64 -8.39 -3.32 -5.65
N LEU A 65 -9.39 -3.92 -6.28
CA LEU A 65 -9.51 -5.36 -6.44
C LEU A 65 -8.97 -5.74 -7.82
N TYR A 66 -7.91 -6.54 -7.86
CA TYR A 66 -7.21 -6.93 -9.10
C TYR A 66 -7.32 -8.43 -9.35
N ASN A 67 -7.37 -8.85 -10.62
CA ASN A 67 -7.30 -10.27 -10.97
C ASN A 67 -5.84 -10.80 -10.98
N GLY A 68 -5.65 -12.09 -11.26
CA GLY A 68 -4.32 -12.70 -11.34
C GLY A 68 -3.40 -12.16 -12.45
N GLU A 69 -3.89 -11.27 -13.31
CA GLU A 69 -3.13 -10.58 -14.36
C GLU A 69 -2.91 -9.08 -14.03
N MET A 70 -3.17 -8.66 -12.77
CA MET A 70 -3.08 -7.27 -12.32
C MET A 70 -4.04 -6.30 -13.05
N LEU A 71 -5.16 -6.80 -13.56
CA LEU A 71 -6.22 -5.96 -14.13
C LEU A 71 -7.19 -5.53 -13.04
N LEU A 72 -7.48 -4.22 -12.95
CA LEU A 72 -8.44 -3.68 -12.00
C LEU A 72 -9.85 -4.19 -12.32
N VAL A 73 -10.43 -4.94 -11.39
CA VAL A 73 -11.76 -5.52 -11.46
C VAL A 73 -12.79 -4.64 -10.75
N GLN A 74 -12.42 -4.04 -9.62
CA GLN A 74 -13.31 -3.19 -8.83
C GLN A 74 -12.51 -2.16 -8.04
N SER A 75 -12.84 -0.88 -8.20
CA SER A 75 -12.37 0.17 -7.28
C SER A 75 -13.16 0.11 -5.98
N LEU A 76 -12.47 0.22 -4.85
CA LEU A 76 -13.04 0.22 -3.51
C LEU A 76 -12.86 1.60 -2.85
N SER A 77 -13.59 1.84 -1.77
CA SER A 77 -13.40 3.02 -0.95
C SER A 77 -11.98 3.04 -0.38
N SER A 78 -11.37 4.22 -0.35
CA SER A 78 -10.10 4.43 0.36
C SER A 78 -10.22 4.06 1.84
N VAL A 79 -9.10 3.64 2.41
CA VAL A 79 -9.03 3.21 3.80
C VAL A 79 -7.80 3.83 4.44
N ASN A 80 -7.97 4.41 5.63
CA ASN A 80 -6.85 4.87 6.45
C ASN A 80 -6.22 3.68 7.18
N VAL A 81 -5.02 3.27 6.74
CA VAL A 81 -4.31 2.14 7.32
C VAL A 81 -3.57 2.50 8.61
N ALA A 82 -3.41 3.80 8.91
CA ALA A 82 -2.86 4.28 10.18
C ALA A 82 -3.83 4.06 11.35
N ASP A 83 -5.14 4.16 11.08
CA ASP A 83 -6.18 4.11 12.11
C ASP A 83 -6.92 2.75 12.17
N THR A 84 -6.79 1.94 11.12
CA THR A 84 -7.55 0.69 10.99
C THR A 84 -6.65 -0.48 10.60
N HIS A 85 -7.04 -1.68 11.04
CA HIS A 85 -6.36 -2.95 10.73
C HIS A 85 -7.22 -3.93 9.94
N SER A 86 -8.41 -3.49 9.55
CA SER A 86 -9.33 -4.30 8.76
C SER A 86 -10.33 -3.42 8.03
N PHE A 87 -10.82 -3.89 6.89
CA PHE A 87 -12.01 -3.35 6.26
C PHE A 87 -12.82 -4.48 5.61
N SER A 88 -14.11 -4.24 5.37
CA SER A 88 -14.99 -5.15 4.64
C SER A 88 -15.52 -4.51 3.38
N PHE A 89 -15.66 -5.29 2.32
CA PHE A 89 -16.27 -4.84 1.07
C PHE A 89 -17.12 -5.94 0.44
N THR A 90 -18.08 -5.55 -0.40
CA THR A 90 -18.87 -6.51 -1.17
C THR A 90 -18.20 -6.75 -2.52
N VAL A 91 -17.94 -8.03 -2.82
CA VAL A 91 -17.45 -8.44 -4.14
C VAL A 91 -18.59 -8.30 -5.14
N ARG A 92 -18.43 -7.49 -6.19
CA ARG A 92 -19.50 -7.28 -7.17
C ARG A 92 -19.51 -8.31 -8.31
N VAL A 93 -18.46 -9.13 -8.42
CA VAL A 93 -18.25 -10.04 -9.57
C VAL A 93 -18.33 -11.52 -9.13
N PHE A 94 -19.05 -12.35 -9.87
CA PHE A 94 -19.47 -13.70 -9.47
C PHE A 94 -18.46 -14.85 -9.75
N HIS A 95 -17.27 -14.60 -10.31
CA HIS A 95 -16.42 -15.69 -10.83
C HIS A 95 -14.90 -15.52 -10.67
N PHE A 96 -14.40 -15.01 -9.55
CA PHE A 96 -12.94 -14.95 -9.33
C PHE A 96 -12.52 -15.49 -7.97
N ILE A 97 -11.61 -16.47 -8.02
CA ILE A 97 -10.82 -16.96 -6.88
C ILE A 97 -9.78 -15.87 -6.61
N PHE A 98 -9.91 -15.15 -5.50
CA PHE A 98 -9.00 -14.05 -5.18
C PHE A 98 -7.72 -14.55 -4.53
N ILE A 99 -6.61 -14.38 -5.23
CA ILE A 99 -5.36 -13.97 -4.57
C ILE A 99 -5.53 -12.47 -4.39
N ALA A 100 -5.81 -11.99 -3.17
CA ALA A 100 -5.74 -10.54 -2.95
C ALA A 100 -4.27 -10.14 -3.00
N SER A 101 -3.78 -9.77 -4.19
CA SER A 101 -2.80 -8.71 -4.24
C SER A 101 -3.57 -7.42 -3.99
N LEU A 102 -3.74 -7.08 -2.71
CA LEU A 102 -4.06 -5.71 -2.34
C LEU A 102 -2.80 -4.90 -2.64
N ILE A 103 -2.69 -4.41 -3.87
CA ILE A 103 -1.63 -3.47 -4.20
C ILE A 103 -2.13 -2.14 -3.65
N THR A 104 -1.60 -1.75 -2.49
CA THR A 104 -1.49 -0.33 -2.16
C THR A 104 -0.54 0.28 -3.19
N GLU A 105 -1.06 0.57 -4.38
CA GLU A 105 -0.32 1.30 -5.42
C GLU A 105 0.02 2.66 -4.84
N HIS A 106 1.31 2.98 -4.69
CA HIS A 106 2.02 4.28 -4.81
C HIS A 106 1.34 5.62 -4.41
N ASN A 107 0.15 5.62 -3.84
CA ASN A 107 -0.76 6.73 -3.58
C ASN A 107 -1.36 6.64 -2.18
N CYS A 108 -0.72 5.92 -1.27
CA CYS A 108 -0.94 6.18 0.14
C CYS A 108 -0.30 7.54 0.46
N THR A 109 -1.09 8.49 0.94
CA THR A 109 -0.57 9.80 1.32
C THR A 109 -0.10 9.74 2.76
N ALA A 110 1.23 9.68 2.93
CA ALA A 110 1.91 9.98 4.18
C ALA A 110 1.79 11.48 4.53
#